data_AF-A0A640SNV8-F1
#
_entry.id   AF-A0A640SNV8-F1
#
_cell.length_a   1.000
_cell.length_b   1.000
_cell.length_c   1.000
_cell.angle_alpha   90.00
_cell.angle_beta   90.00
_cell.angle_gamma   90.00
#
_symmetry.space_group_name_H-M   'P 1'
#
loop_
_entity.id
_entity.type
_entity.pdbx_description
1 polymer ?
#
loop_
_entity_poly.entity_id
_entity_poly.type
_entity_poly.pdbx_seq_one_letter_code
_entity_poly.pdbx_strand_id
1 'polypeptide(L)' 'MFPYGRNRQGSYVMPIVTVQQGPRSVELKRELVRQITDAFVDAYRIPAETVQVWIQEVPTDSWGAAGTLTADK' A
#
# COMPACT_ATOMS: atom_id res chain seq x y z
N MET A 1 -23.52 13.25 -4.99
CA MET A 1 -24.05 11.89 -5.26
C MET A 1 -22.84 11.01 -5.57
N PHE A 2 -22.36 10.25 -4.57
CA PHE A 2 -21.28 9.26 -4.75
C PHE A 2 -21.93 7.88 -4.79
N PRO A 3 -21.88 7.13 -5.90
CA PRO A 3 -22.80 6.02 -6.17
C PRO A 3 -22.36 4.65 -5.63
N TYR A 4 -21.60 4.57 -4.53
CA TYR A 4 -21.11 3.29 -4.02
C TYR A 4 -21.67 2.94 -2.64
N GLY A 5 -22.17 1.71 -2.52
CA GLY A 5 -23.11 1.26 -1.50
C GLY A 5 -22.61 1.43 -0.06
N ARG A 6 -23.40 2.14 0.76
CA ARG A 6 -23.32 2.07 2.22
C ARG A 6 -23.43 0.61 2.65
N ASN A 7 -22.46 0.14 3.43
CA ASN A 7 -22.69 -1.02 4.28
C ASN A 7 -23.77 -0.69 5.33
N ARG A 8 -24.39 -1.72 5.92
CA ARG A 8 -25.47 -1.56 6.92
C ARG A 8 -25.05 -0.80 8.19
N GLN A 9 -23.77 -0.45 8.33
CA GLN A 9 -23.18 0.34 9.42
C GLN A 9 -22.48 1.62 8.92
N GLY A 10 -22.93 2.29 7.85
CA GLY A 10 -22.64 3.71 7.58
C GLY A 10 -21.18 4.18 7.39
N SER A 11 -20.18 3.35 7.58
CA SER A 11 -18.76 3.69 7.48
C SER A 11 -18.22 3.22 6.14
N TYR A 12 -17.74 4.17 5.35
CA TYR A 12 -16.96 3.89 4.15
C TYR A 12 -15.76 3.01 4.56
N VAL A 13 -15.66 1.78 4.04
CA VAL A 13 -14.49 0.94 4.31
C VAL A 13 -13.35 1.53 3.48
N MET A 14 -12.45 2.28 4.14
CA MET A 14 -11.26 2.86 3.52
C MET A 14 -10.10 1.88 3.73
N PRO A 15 -9.78 1.01 2.76
CA PRO A 15 -8.66 0.09 2.94
C PRO A 15 -7.34 0.87 2.99
N ILE A 16 -6.51 0.49 3.96
CA ILE A 16 -5.15 0.99 4.11
C ILE A 16 -4.20 -0.17 3.87
N VAL A 17 -3.21 0.04 3.02
CA VAL A 17 -2.09 -0.87 2.82
C VAL A 17 -0.80 -0.15 3.15
N THR A 18 0.04 -0.79 3.96
CA THR A 18 1.40 -0.33 4.25
C THR A 18 2.38 -1.26 3.58
N VAL A 19 3.27 -0.69 2.78
CA VAL A 19 4.39 -1.41 2.16
C VAL A 19 5.65 -1.07 2.94
N GLN A 20 6.22 -2.06 3.61
CA GLN A 20 7.53 -1.95 4.26
C GLN A 20 8.59 -2.53 3.32
N GLN A 21 9.56 -1.70 2.93
CA GLN A 21 10.59 -2.08 1.97
C GLN A 21 11.90 -1.29 2.19
N GLY A 22 12.96 -1.65 1.49
CA GLY A 22 14.17 -0.80 1.38
C GLY A 22 13.98 0.41 0.45
N PRO A 23 14.97 1.32 0.38
CA PRO A 23 14.89 2.52 -0.47
C PRO A 23 14.73 2.19 -1.96
N ARG A 24 13.83 2.89 -2.64
CA ARG A 24 13.58 2.79 -4.10
C ARG A 24 13.44 4.18 -4.73
N SER A 25 13.61 4.24 -6.05
CA SER A 25 13.32 5.48 -6.79
C SER A 25 11.85 5.87 -6.69
N VAL A 26 11.56 7.16 -6.88
CA VAL A 26 10.19 7.67 -6.81
C VAL A 26 9.35 7.09 -7.94
N GLU A 27 9.93 6.87 -9.12
CA GLU A 27 9.27 6.31 -10.30
C GLU A 27 8.73 4.90 -10.02
N LEU A 28 9.53 4.03 -9.38
CA LEU A 28 9.10 2.69 -8.99
C LEU A 28 8.00 2.73 -7.92
N LYS A 29 8.10 3.65 -6.96
CA LYS A 29 7.06 3.84 -5.93
C LYS A 29 5.74 4.33 -6.54
N ARG A 30 5.76 5.25 -7.51
CA ARG A 30 4.57 5.71 -8.21
C ARG A 30 3.86 4.55 -8.91
N GLU A 31 4.62 3.73 -9.62
CA GLU A 31 4.07 2.59 -10.33
C GLU A 31 3.48 1.53 -9.37
N LEU A 32 4.18 1.25 -8.26
CA LEU A 32 3.68 0.34 -7.23
C LEU A 32 2.35 0.83 -6.63
N VAL A 33 2.28 2.11 -6.25
CA VAL A 33 1.04 2.70 -5.68
C VAL A 33 -0.12 2.57 -6.67
N ARG A 34 0.10 2.85 -7.95
CA ARG A 34 -0.91 2.71 -9.01
C ARG A 34 -1.42 1.27 -9.08
N GLN A 35 -0.53 0.29 -9.19
CA GLN A 35 -0.91 -1.13 -9.32
C GLN A 35 -1.64 -1.66 -8.09
N ILE A 36 -1.23 -1.28 -6.87
CA ILE A 36 -1.93 -1.67 -5.65
C ILE A 36 -3.35 -1.13 -5.66
N THR A 37 -3.53 0.16 -5.98
CA THR A 37 -4.86 0.77 -6.05
C THR A 37 -5.74 0.08 -7.08
N ASP A 38 -5.23 -0.19 -8.29
CA ASP A 38 -5.95 -0.90 -9.34
C ASP A 38 -6.40 -2.30 -8.86
N ALA A 39 -5.53 -3.02 -8.13
CA ALA A 39 -5.88 -4.33 -7.58
C ALA A 39 -7.07 -4.28 -6.59
N PHE A 40 -7.17 -3.22 -5.77
CA PHE A 40 -8.34 -3.04 -4.88
C PHE A 40 -9.61 -2.69 -5.64
N VAL A 41 -9.51 -1.82 -6.65
CA VAL A 41 -10.64 -1.46 -7.52
C VAL A 41 -11.15 -2.73 -8.23
N ASP A 42 -10.24 -3.56 -8.73
CA ASP A 42 -10.59 -4.78 -9.45
C ASP A 42 -11.16 -5.87 -8.54
N ALA A 43 -10.52 -6.15 -7.42
CA ALA A 43 -10.94 -7.22 -6.51
C ALA A 43 -12.21 -6.85 -5.73
N TYR A 44 -12.28 -5.64 -5.20
CA TYR A 44 -13.33 -5.24 -4.25
C TYR A 44 -14.40 -4.34 -4.87
N ARG A 45 -14.22 -3.90 -6.14
CA ARG A 45 -15.18 -3.04 -6.85
C ARG A 45 -15.48 -1.75 -6.08
N ILE A 46 -14.44 -1.17 -5.47
CA ILE A 46 -14.50 0.09 -4.73
C ILE A 46 -13.87 1.24 -5.53
N PRO A 47 -14.29 2.50 -5.29
CA PRO A 47 -13.63 3.68 -5.84
C PRO A 47 -12.14 3.80 -5.46
N ALA A 48 -11.31 4.17 -6.43
CA ALA A 48 -9.86 4.31 -6.27
C ALA A 48 -9.49 5.35 -5.21
N GLU A 49 -10.25 6.44 -5.09
CA GLU A 49 -10.01 7.55 -4.16
C GLU A 49 -10.09 7.16 -2.69
N THR A 50 -10.48 5.92 -2.41
CA THR A 50 -10.67 5.42 -1.05
C THR A 50 -9.67 4.37 -0.61
N VAL A 51 -8.81 3.97 -1.53
CA VAL A 51 -7.64 3.14 -1.25
C VAL A 51 -6.49 4.03 -0.82
N GLN A 52 -5.91 3.76 0.34
CA GLN A 52 -4.74 4.47 0.82
C GLN A 52 -3.53 3.55 0.84
N VAL A 53 -2.45 3.96 0.16
CA VAL A 53 -1.20 3.21 0.09
C VAL A 53 -0.09 4.02 0.76
N TRP A 54 0.55 3.44 1.76
CA TRP A 54 1.61 4.06 2.55
C TRP A 54 2.92 3.32 2.28
N ILE A 55 3.94 4.04 1.82
CA ILE A 55 5.28 3.48 1.60
C ILE A 55 6.17 3.83 2.78
N GLN A 56 6.70 2.82 3.45
CA GLN A 56 7.68 2.93 4.52
C GLN A 56 9.01 2.36 4.05
N GLU A 57 9.99 3.24 3.86
CA GLU A 57 11.34 2.85 3.48
C GLU A 57 12.22 2.70 4.73
N VAL A 58 12.78 1.51 4.91
CA VAL A 58 13.68 1.16 6.01
C VAL A 58 15.11 1.07 5.46
N PRO A 59 16.07 1.85 5.98
CA PRO A 59 17.48 1.75 5.60
C PRO A 59 18.02 0.34 5.80
N THR A 60 18.98 -0.09 4.98
CA THR A 60 19.46 -1.49 4.96
C THR A 60 20.13 -1.94 6.25
N ASP A 61 20.66 -1.01 7.04
CA ASP A 61 21.23 -1.25 8.37
C ASP A 61 20.17 -1.40 9.49
N SER A 62 18.90 -1.19 9.16
CA SER A 62 17.79 -1.10 10.11
C SER A 62 16.79 -2.25 9.97
N TRP A 63 17.05 -3.23 9.09
CA TRP A 63 16.26 -4.46 8.98
C TRP A 63 17.11 -5.66 8.60
N GLY A 64 16.73 -6.84 9.09
CA GLY A 64 17.45 -8.09 8.87
C GLY A 64 16.52 -9.29 8.75
N ALA A 65 17.05 -10.38 8.21
CA ALA A 65 16.35 -11.65 8.09
C ALA A 65 17.32 -12.78 8.39
N ALA A 66 16.84 -13.83 9.08
CA ALA A 66 17.65 -14.98 9.50
C ALA A 66 18.88 -14.61 10.36
N GLY A 67 18.78 -13.55 11.17
CA GLY A 67 19.85 -13.11 12.07
C GLY A 67 20.92 -12.24 11.43
N THR A 68 20.78 -11.85 10.17
CA THR A 68 21.73 -11.00 9.43
C THR A 68 21.05 -9.72 8.98
N LEU A 69 21.67 -8.55 9.20
CA LEU A 69 21.15 -7.29 8.66
C LEU A 69 21.24 -7.32 7.14
N THR A 70 20.34 -6.60 6.49
CA THR A 70 20.37 -6.47 5.03
C THR A 70 21.63 -5.73 4.56
N ALA A 71 22.17 -4.85 5.40
CA ALA A 71 23.46 -4.21 5.18
C ALA A 71 24.67 -5.18 5.19
N ASP A 72 24.52 -6.37 5.79
CA ASP A 72 25.59 -7.38 5.91
C ASP A 72 25.54 -8.44 4.79
N LYS A 73 24.59 -8.32 3.86
CA LYS A 73 24.44 -9.20 2.69
C LYS A 73 25.12 -8.59 1.47
#